data_AF-A0A1C4YY77-F1
#
_entry.id   AF-A0A1C4YY77-F1
#
_cell.length_a   1.000
_cell.length_b   1.000
_cell.length_c   1.000
_cell.angle_alpha   90.00
_cell.angle_beta   90.00
_cell.angle_gamma   90.00
#
_symmetry.space_group_name_H-M   'P 1'
#
loop_
_entity.id
_entity.type
_entity.pdbx_description
1 polymer ?
#
loop_
_entity_poly.entity_id
_entity_poly.type
_entity_poly.pdbx_seq_one_letter_code
_entity_poly.pdbx_strand_id
1 'polypeptide(L)'
;MQRQVPDTGSGGHNHPVFDFGISGYQPQWVQARSAVAAAHGRRLAALGGQTLHHVWLVWDLDADEWFPDCPVVLAFDDDQVEINHQKTDDLSVTFSSIDPAQPIVWPTSDGFSLAWRADPLPELAALHGQQLDHAELLEWIGGTMAAGSVGVAFTFTEGQLTVYNALDENGLEFDPPSQEWRQHALDG
;
A
#
# COMPACT_ATOMS: atom_id res chain seq x y z
N MET A 1 -51.82 16.67 -22.47
CA MET A 1 -51.04 17.33 -21.39
C MET A 1 -50.29 16.24 -20.65
N GLN A 2 -48.96 16.24 -20.80
CA GLN A 2 -48.03 15.27 -20.22
C GLN A 2 -48.05 15.32 -18.68
N ARG A 3 -47.82 14.17 -18.03
CA ARG A 3 -46.99 14.11 -16.82
C ARG A 3 -46.11 12.87 -16.92
N GLN A 4 -44.82 13.12 -17.09
CA GLN A 4 -43.73 12.17 -16.94
C GLN A 4 -43.77 11.55 -15.54
N VAL A 5 -43.57 10.24 -15.49
CA VAL A 5 -43.12 9.53 -14.29
C VAL A 5 -41.64 9.90 -14.10
N PRO A 6 -41.20 10.32 -12.90
CA PRO A 6 -39.78 10.53 -12.66
C PRO A 6 -39.07 9.19 -12.62
N ASP A 7 -38.03 9.10 -13.45
CA ASP A 7 -36.98 8.10 -13.40
C ASP A 7 -36.32 8.14 -12.01
N THR A 8 -36.49 7.07 -11.22
CA THR A 8 -35.75 6.89 -9.98
C THR A 8 -34.33 6.51 -10.36
N GLY A 9 -33.47 7.53 -10.46
CA GLY A 9 -32.06 7.40 -10.76
C GLY A 9 -31.39 6.32 -9.93
N SER A 10 -30.52 5.56 -10.60
CA SER A 10 -29.57 4.63 -10.01
C SER A 10 -28.90 5.26 -8.78
N GLY A 11 -29.32 4.80 -7.60
CA GLY A 11 -28.51 4.90 -6.40
C GLY A 11 -27.26 4.07 -6.64
N GLY A 12 -26.15 4.73 -6.95
CA GLY A 12 -24.84 4.13 -6.80
C GLY A 12 -24.69 3.76 -5.33
N HIS A 13 -24.91 2.48 -5.01
CA HIS A 13 -24.57 1.94 -3.70
C HIS A 13 -23.05 2.03 -3.58
N ASN A 14 -22.58 3.11 -2.94
CA ASN A 14 -21.23 3.18 -2.40
C ASN A 14 -21.16 2.08 -1.35
N HIS A 15 -20.66 0.90 -1.74
CA HIS A 15 -20.29 -0.10 -0.76
C HIS A 15 -19.23 0.53 0.13
N PRO A 16 -19.39 0.53 1.47
CA PRO A 16 -18.32 0.98 2.35
C PRO A 16 -17.08 0.15 2.04
N VAL A 17 -15.99 0.84 1.67
CA VAL A 17 -14.69 0.19 1.50
C VAL A 17 -14.24 -0.27 2.89
N PHE A 18 -13.71 -1.49 2.99
CA PHE A 18 -13.18 -2.00 4.25
C PHE A 18 -11.92 -1.20 4.63
N ASP A 19 -11.96 -0.51 5.77
CA ASP A 19 -10.91 0.38 6.26
C ASP A 19 -9.98 -0.28 7.30
N PHE A 20 -10.17 -1.59 7.54
CA PHE A 20 -9.40 -2.39 8.48
C PHE A 20 -9.46 -1.88 9.93
N GLY A 21 -10.44 -1.02 10.27
CA GLY A 21 -10.50 -0.40 11.58
C GLY A 21 -9.44 0.70 11.79
N ILE A 22 -8.84 1.20 10.71
CA ILE A 22 -7.81 2.23 10.72
C ILE A 22 -8.45 3.59 10.49
N SER A 23 -8.40 4.46 11.50
CA SER A 23 -8.98 5.80 11.43
C SER A 23 -8.38 6.62 10.29
N GLY A 24 -9.25 7.18 9.45
CA GLY A 24 -8.85 8.06 8.34
C GLY A 24 -8.47 7.32 7.05
N TYR A 25 -8.22 6.01 7.12
CA TYR A 25 -7.84 5.24 5.95
C TYR A 25 -9.00 5.11 4.95
N GLN A 26 -8.75 5.54 3.72
CA GLN A 26 -9.75 5.50 2.64
C GLN A 26 -9.13 4.84 1.40
N PRO A 27 -9.04 3.49 1.37
CA PRO A 27 -8.40 2.81 0.26
C PRO A 27 -9.12 3.09 -1.05
N GLN A 28 -8.32 3.38 -2.07
CA GLN A 28 -8.75 3.44 -3.47
C GLN A 28 -8.10 2.28 -4.21
N TRP A 29 -8.91 1.32 -4.62
CA TRP A 29 -8.44 0.11 -5.29
C TRP A 29 -8.34 0.34 -6.79
N VAL A 30 -7.14 0.19 -7.33
CA VAL A 30 -6.85 0.26 -8.75
C VAL A 30 -6.20 -1.03 -9.22
N GLN A 31 -6.46 -1.39 -10.46
CA GLN A 31 -5.88 -2.55 -11.12
C GLN A 31 -5.04 -2.11 -12.30
N ALA A 32 -4.05 -2.92 -12.65
CA ALA A 32 -3.08 -2.68 -13.72
C ALA A 32 -2.15 -1.46 -13.53
N ARG A 33 -0.89 -1.66 -13.91
CA ARG A 33 0.19 -0.68 -13.79
C ARG A 33 -0.13 0.69 -14.40
N SER A 34 -0.81 0.75 -15.54
CA SER A 34 -1.14 2.03 -16.18
C SER A 34 -2.09 2.89 -15.36
N ALA A 35 -3.05 2.28 -14.66
CA ALA A 35 -3.97 3.02 -13.80
C ALA A 35 -3.25 3.55 -12.56
N VAL A 36 -2.41 2.71 -11.94
CA VAL A 36 -1.56 3.09 -10.79
C VAL A 36 -0.64 4.26 -11.16
N ALA A 37 0.06 4.17 -12.29
CA ALA A 37 0.94 5.22 -12.76
C ALA A 37 0.18 6.53 -13.04
N ALA A 38 -0.99 6.46 -13.67
CA ALA A 38 -1.81 7.63 -13.96
C ALA A 38 -2.36 8.31 -12.70
N ALA A 39 -2.75 7.53 -11.69
CA ALA A 39 -3.33 8.04 -10.46
C ALA A 39 -2.28 8.55 -9.45
N HIS A 40 -1.16 7.83 -9.31
CA HIS A 40 -0.23 8.01 -8.21
C HIS A 40 1.23 8.20 -8.62
N GLY A 41 1.58 7.95 -9.89
CA GLY A 41 2.97 7.91 -10.35
C GLY A 41 3.77 9.17 -10.05
N ARG A 42 3.18 10.35 -10.29
CA ARG A 42 3.84 11.63 -9.98
C ARG A 42 4.12 11.83 -8.50
N ARG A 43 3.19 11.42 -7.62
CA ARG A 43 3.35 11.60 -6.16
C ARG A 43 4.33 10.59 -5.60
N LEU A 44 4.32 9.36 -6.10
CA LEU A 44 5.34 8.35 -5.79
C LEU A 44 6.74 8.81 -6.24
N ALA A 45 6.88 9.36 -7.46
CA ALA A 45 8.14 9.90 -7.95
C ALA A 45 8.67 11.05 -7.08
N ALA A 46 7.77 11.90 -6.57
CA ALA A 46 8.11 13.03 -5.70
C ALA A 46 8.64 12.63 -4.30
N LEU A 47 8.55 11.34 -3.93
CA LEU A 47 9.21 10.83 -2.73
C LEU A 47 10.74 10.78 -2.89
N GLY A 48 11.25 10.74 -4.13
CA GLY A 48 12.68 10.73 -4.40
C GLY A 48 13.39 11.95 -3.79
N GLY A 49 14.49 11.69 -3.08
CA GLY A 49 15.25 12.67 -2.33
C GLY A 49 14.76 12.90 -0.90
N GLN A 50 13.63 12.33 -0.47
CA GLN A 50 13.18 12.43 0.93
C GLN A 50 13.83 11.36 1.81
N THR A 51 14.03 11.66 3.08
CA THR A 51 14.53 10.72 4.09
C THR A 51 13.38 9.90 4.67
N LEU A 52 13.57 8.57 4.76
CA LEU A 52 12.64 7.68 5.44
C LEU A 52 12.82 7.79 6.96
N HIS A 53 11.73 8.04 7.68
CA HIS A 53 11.72 8.02 9.14
C HIS A 53 11.32 6.67 9.69
N HIS A 54 10.21 6.10 9.21
CA HIS A 54 9.71 4.82 9.72
C HIS A 54 8.94 4.08 8.63
N VAL A 55 9.02 2.76 8.67
CA VAL A 55 8.01 1.88 8.09
C VAL A 55 7.14 1.34 9.22
N TRP A 56 5.85 1.62 9.17
CA TRP A 56 4.89 1.10 10.14
C TRP A 56 4.17 -0.10 9.56
N LEU A 57 4.16 -1.18 10.35
CA LEU A 57 3.39 -2.39 10.08
C LEU A 57 2.34 -2.57 11.17
N VAL A 58 1.19 -3.12 10.81
CA VAL A 58 0.22 -3.60 11.79
C VAL A 58 0.69 -4.94 12.33
N TRP A 59 0.68 -5.08 13.65
CA TRP A 59 1.19 -6.25 14.34
C TRP A 59 0.08 -6.93 15.13
N ASP A 60 -0.03 -8.25 14.98
CA ASP A 60 -0.83 -9.09 15.86
C ASP A 60 -0.08 -9.27 17.18
N LEU A 61 -0.62 -8.69 18.25
CA LEU A 61 -0.01 -8.76 19.57
C LEU A 61 -0.15 -10.13 20.24
N ASP A 62 -1.17 -10.90 19.86
CA ASP A 62 -1.46 -12.21 20.43
C ASP A 62 -0.57 -13.29 19.78
N ALA A 63 -0.35 -13.21 18.46
CA ALA A 63 0.56 -14.09 17.72
C ALA A 63 2.01 -13.60 17.70
N ASP A 64 2.26 -12.33 18.04
CA ASP A 64 3.54 -11.63 17.92
C ASP A 64 4.14 -11.72 16.52
N GLU A 65 3.31 -11.47 15.50
CA GLU A 65 3.71 -11.46 14.10
C GLU A 65 3.13 -10.27 13.32
N TRP A 66 3.72 -10.01 12.15
CA TRP A 66 3.18 -9.04 11.21
C TRP A 66 1.81 -9.50 10.71
N PHE A 67 0.83 -8.60 10.71
CA PHE A 67 -0.50 -8.82 10.15
C PHE A 67 -0.59 -8.17 8.75
N PRO A 68 -0.42 -8.93 7.66
CA PRO A 68 -0.16 -8.40 6.31
C PRO A 68 -1.42 -7.93 5.55
N ASP A 69 -2.62 -8.17 6.08
CA ASP A 69 -3.89 -7.65 5.53
C ASP A 69 -3.98 -6.12 5.55
N CYS A 70 -3.29 -5.50 6.51
CA CYS A 70 -3.33 -4.05 6.71
C CYS A 70 -2.25 -3.33 5.86
N PRO A 71 -2.45 -2.03 5.57
CA PRO A 71 -1.51 -1.26 4.77
C PRO A 71 -0.11 -1.20 5.38
N VAL A 72 0.89 -1.24 4.51
CA VAL A 72 2.28 -0.90 4.81
C VAL A 72 2.43 0.61 4.67
N VAL A 73 2.92 1.27 5.72
CA VAL A 73 3.02 2.73 5.75
C VAL A 73 4.49 3.15 5.79
N LEU A 74 4.94 3.91 4.79
CA LEU A 74 6.28 4.49 4.76
C LEU A 74 6.16 5.99 5.04
N ALA A 75 6.74 6.45 6.14
CA ALA A 75 6.74 7.85 6.56
C ALA A 75 8.06 8.52 6.18
N PHE A 76 7.99 9.54 5.33
CA PHE A 76 9.11 10.38 4.88
C PHE A 76 9.05 11.77 5.51
N ASP A 77 10.02 12.64 5.18
CA ASP A 77 10.10 14.03 5.68
C ASP A 77 8.78 14.81 5.48
N ASP A 78 8.29 14.88 4.24
CA ASP A 78 7.17 15.75 3.86
C ASP A 78 5.89 14.97 3.49
N ASP A 79 6.00 13.66 3.32
CA ASP A 79 4.88 12.82 2.89
C ASP A 79 4.90 11.44 3.56
N GLN A 80 3.77 10.75 3.47
CA GLN A 80 3.61 9.37 3.90
C GLN A 80 2.88 8.64 2.79
N VAL A 81 3.40 7.50 2.38
CA VAL A 81 2.74 6.61 1.41
C VAL A 81 2.24 5.37 2.11
N GLU A 82 1.04 4.94 1.73
CA GLU A 82 0.31 3.84 2.35
C GLU A 82 -0.05 2.87 1.23
N ILE A 83 0.54 1.68 1.28
CA ILE A 83 0.39 0.66 0.23
C ILE A 83 -0.40 -0.50 0.82
N ASN A 84 -1.43 -0.92 0.10
CA ASN A 84 -2.18 -2.11 0.48
C ASN A 84 -2.54 -2.94 -0.75
N HIS A 85 -2.37 -4.24 -0.64
CA HIS A 85 -2.81 -5.21 -1.63
C HIS A 85 -4.00 -5.99 -1.08
N GLN A 86 -4.94 -6.33 -1.95
CA GLN A 86 -5.97 -7.32 -1.65
C GLN A 86 -6.33 -8.09 -2.92
N LYS A 87 -6.96 -9.25 -2.77
CA LYS A 87 -7.35 -10.11 -3.90
C LYS A 87 -6.16 -10.35 -4.85
N THR A 88 -6.41 -10.72 -6.10
CA THR A 88 -5.32 -11.12 -7.02
C THR A 88 -4.51 -9.94 -7.57
N ASP A 89 -5.12 -8.77 -7.77
CA ASP A 89 -4.47 -7.65 -8.46
C ASP A 89 -4.95 -6.25 -8.01
N ASP A 90 -5.72 -6.16 -6.92
CA ASP A 90 -6.09 -4.85 -6.38
C ASP A 90 -4.90 -4.28 -5.59
N LEU A 91 -4.49 -3.06 -5.97
CA LEU A 91 -3.52 -2.26 -5.26
C LEU A 91 -4.19 -0.95 -4.83
N SER A 92 -4.01 -0.57 -3.57
CA SER A 92 -4.29 0.77 -3.09
C SER A 92 -3.00 1.50 -2.75
N VAL A 93 -2.89 2.73 -3.24
CA VAL A 93 -1.86 3.69 -2.85
C VAL A 93 -2.57 4.94 -2.37
N THR A 94 -2.49 5.18 -1.07
CA THR A 94 -2.96 6.42 -0.44
C THR A 94 -1.81 7.14 0.21
N PHE A 95 -2.06 8.35 0.69
CA PHE A 95 -1.02 9.17 1.26
C PHE A 95 -1.54 10.05 2.39
N SER A 96 -0.76 10.15 3.45
CA SER A 96 -0.99 11.02 4.61
C SER A 96 -2.42 10.94 5.19
N SER A 97 -3.06 9.77 5.09
CA SER A 97 -4.41 9.50 5.59
C SER A 97 -4.42 8.70 6.88
N ILE A 98 -3.39 7.87 7.09
CA ILE A 98 -3.23 7.03 8.29
C ILE A 98 -2.37 7.78 9.32
N ASP A 99 -2.81 7.77 10.59
CA ASP A 99 -2.00 8.19 11.73
C ASP A 99 -1.65 6.96 12.58
N PRO A 100 -0.40 6.44 12.51
CA PRO A 100 0.05 5.30 13.31
C PRO A 100 0.02 5.51 14.83
N ALA A 101 -0.18 6.74 15.31
CA ALA A 101 -0.39 7.01 16.73
C ALA A 101 -1.82 6.67 17.20
N GLN A 102 -2.77 6.50 16.28
CA GLN A 102 -4.12 6.07 16.61
C GLN A 102 -4.20 4.55 16.78
N PRO A 103 -5.04 4.05 17.71
CA PRO A 103 -5.26 2.62 17.85
C PRO A 103 -5.98 2.06 16.62
N ILE A 104 -5.74 0.78 16.35
CA ILE A 104 -6.48 0.00 15.35
C ILE A 104 -7.64 -0.68 16.08
N VAL A 105 -8.86 -0.53 15.56
CA VAL A 105 -10.06 -1.15 16.14
C VAL A 105 -10.65 -2.11 15.12
N TRP A 106 -10.23 -3.38 15.18
CA TRP A 106 -10.63 -4.36 14.18
C TRP A 106 -12.16 -4.52 14.13
N PRO A 107 -12.80 -4.35 12.96
CA PRO A 107 -14.25 -4.15 12.90
C PRO A 107 -15.07 -5.44 13.10
N THR A 108 -14.45 -6.62 12.99
CA THR A 108 -15.18 -7.91 13.01
C THR A 108 -14.92 -8.75 14.25
N SER A 109 -14.05 -8.33 15.17
CA SER A 109 -13.75 -9.05 16.41
C SER A 109 -13.22 -8.12 17.51
N ASP A 110 -13.88 -8.13 18.67
CA ASP A 110 -13.49 -7.34 19.85
C ASP A 110 -12.24 -7.89 20.56
N GLY A 111 -11.79 -9.09 20.21
CA GLY A 111 -10.67 -9.79 20.86
C GLY A 111 -9.42 -9.88 19.99
N PHE A 112 -9.37 -9.20 18.84
CA PHE A 112 -8.22 -9.24 17.95
C PHE A 112 -7.29 -8.05 18.23
N SER A 113 -6.18 -8.31 18.91
CA SER A 113 -5.30 -7.28 19.47
C SER A 113 -4.27 -6.81 18.44
N LEU A 114 -4.60 -5.76 17.69
CA LEU A 114 -3.71 -5.16 16.70
C LEU A 114 -3.07 -3.86 17.18
N ALA A 115 -1.81 -3.62 16.83
CA ALA A 115 -1.14 -2.34 17.05
C ALA A 115 -0.13 -2.01 15.95
N TRP A 116 0.12 -0.71 15.75
CA TRP A 116 1.23 -0.27 14.91
C TRP A 116 2.57 -0.55 15.57
N ARG A 117 3.53 -1.08 14.81
CA ARG A 117 4.94 -1.16 15.19
C ARG A 117 5.80 -0.48 14.12
N ALA A 118 6.68 0.42 14.55
CA ALA A 118 7.69 1.02 13.68
C ALA A 118 8.87 0.06 13.51
N ASP A 119 9.28 -0.14 12.26
CA ASP A 119 10.47 -0.86 11.85
C ASP A 119 10.67 -2.22 12.55
N PRO A 120 9.64 -3.08 12.64
CA PRO A 120 9.71 -4.29 13.47
C PRO A 120 10.65 -5.37 12.91
N LEU A 121 11.04 -5.25 11.64
CA LEU A 121 11.95 -6.17 10.95
C LEU A 121 13.36 -5.56 10.86
N PRO A 122 14.44 -6.33 11.05
CA PRO A 122 15.82 -5.83 10.96
C PRO A 122 16.11 -5.09 9.64
N GLU A 123 15.56 -5.59 8.53
CA GLU A 123 15.72 -5.01 7.21
C GLU A 123 15.03 -3.64 7.11
N LEU A 124 13.85 -3.47 7.72
CA LEU A 124 13.17 -2.17 7.80
C LEU A 124 13.93 -1.19 8.70
N ALA A 125 14.41 -1.66 9.85
CA ALA A 125 15.22 -0.86 10.76
C ALA A 125 16.53 -0.37 10.10
N ALA A 126 17.08 -1.13 9.16
CA ALA A 126 18.25 -0.73 8.40
C ALA A 126 17.96 0.41 7.40
N LEU A 127 16.72 0.56 6.92
CA LEU A 127 16.32 1.62 5.99
C LEU A 127 16.06 2.98 6.69
N HIS A 128 15.83 2.98 8.00
CA HIS A 128 15.57 4.21 8.75
C HIS A 128 16.72 5.22 8.59
N GLY A 129 16.36 6.45 8.24
CA GLY A 129 17.27 7.57 8.06
C GLY A 129 17.94 7.61 6.69
N GLN A 130 17.70 6.62 5.83
CA GLN A 130 18.20 6.63 4.48
C GLN A 130 17.36 7.56 3.58
N GLN A 131 18.01 8.15 2.59
CA GLN A 131 17.33 8.89 1.53
C GLN A 131 16.79 7.90 0.50
N LEU A 132 15.57 8.14 0.03
CA LEU A 132 15.01 7.42 -1.11
C LEU A 132 15.64 7.98 -2.39
N ASP A 133 16.29 7.13 -3.18
CA ASP A 133 16.81 7.52 -4.48
C ASP A 133 15.67 7.65 -5.48
N HIS A 134 14.80 6.64 -5.57
CA HIS A 134 13.59 6.66 -6.38
C HIS A 134 12.58 5.59 -5.95
N ALA A 135 11.32 5.83 -6.32
CA ALA A 135 10.26 4.81 -6.33
C ALA A 135 9.96 4.37 -7.76
N GLU A 136 9.52 3.12 -7.92
CA GLU A 136 9.13 2.55 -9.21
C GLU A 136 7.95 1.58 -9.06
N LEU A 137 7.29 1.27 -10.19
CA LEU A 137 6.28 0.22 -10.22
C LEU A 137 6.88 -1.05 -10.81
N LEU A 138 6.58 -2.18 -10.18
CA LEU A 138 6.95 -3.49 -10.67
C LEU A 138 5.71 -4.21 -11.21
N GLU A 139 5.83 -4.84 -12.36
CA GLU A 139 4.76 -5.66 -12.95
C GLU A 139 5.22 -7.13 -12.98
N TRP A 140 4.45 -8.02 -12.36
CA TRP A 140 4.77 -9.45 -12.32
C TRP A 140 4.60 -10.09 -13.71
N ILE A 141 5.68 -10.65 -14.24
CA ILE A 141 5.71 -11.34 -15.53
C ILE A 141 6.08 -12.83 -15.42
N GLY A 142 6.24 -13.35 -14.19
CA GLY A 142 6.63 -14.75 -13.90
C GLY A 142 5.64 -15.84 -14.33
N GLY A 143 4.49 -15.47 -14.91
CA GLY A 143 3.56 -16.40 -15.56
C GLY A 143 2.82 -17.31 -14.58
N THR A 144 1.85 -16.75 -13.85
CA THR A 144 0.95 -17.48 -12.92
C THR A 144 -0.40 -16.73 -12.79
N MET A 145 -1.23 -17.08 -11.80
CA MET A 145 -2.48 -16.35 -11.50
C MET A 145 -2.27 -14.87 -11.15
N ALA A 146 -1.05 -14.47 -10.74
CA ALA A 146 -0.71 -13.09 -10.41
C ALA A 146 -0.12 -12.30 -11.60
N ALA A 147 -0.16 -12.83 -12.83
CA ALA A 147 0.41 -12.13 -13.99
C ALA A 147 -0.22 -10.74 -14.17
N GLY A 148 0.62 -9.71 -14.23
CA GLY A 148 0.20 -8.32 -14.31
C GLY A 148 -0.09 -7.66 -12.95
N SER A 149 0.03 -8.39 -11.83
CA SER A 149 -0.03 -7.78 -10.50
C SER A 149 1.07 -6.73 -10.36
N VAL A 150 0.73 -5.65 -9.66
CA VAL A 150 1.62 -4.50 -9.49
C VAL A 150 2.19 -4.53 -8.08
N GLY A 151 3.51 -4.42 -7.97
CA GLY A 151 4.19 -4.06 -6.72
C GLY A 151 4.72 -2.62 -6.81
N VAL A 152 5.07 -2.06 -5.66
CA VAL A 152 5.73 -0.76 -5.56
C VAL A 152 7.10 -0.97 -4.92
N ALA A 153 8.15 -0.53 -5.60
CA ALA A 153 9.51 -0.65 -5.10
C ALA A 153 10.10 0.72 -4.75
N PHE A 154 10.91 0.73 -3.71
CA PHE A 154 11.60 1.87 -3.15
C PHE A 154 13.08 1.53 -3.08
N THR A 155 13.90 2.25 -3.85
CA THR A 155 15.35 2.11 -3.80
C THR A 155 15.91 3.23 -2.94
N PHE A 156 16.59 2.87 -1.86
CA PHE A 156 17.28 3.77 -0.94
C PHE A 156 18.79 3.72 -1.20
N THR A 157 19.53 4.65 -0.59
CA THR A 157 20.98 4.76 -0.76
C THR A 157 21.76 3.46 -0.48
N GLU A 158 21.35 2.67 0.52
CA GLU A 158 22.05 1.44 0.93
C GLU A 158 21.13 0.19 0.98
N GLY A 159 19.89 0.30 0.49
CA GLY A 159 18.94 -0.80 0.56
C GLY A 159 17.71 -0.56 -0.31
N GLN A 160 16.76 -1.49 -0.24
CA GLN A 160 15.51 -1.37 -0.99
C GLN A 160 14.38 -2.06 -0.25
N LEU A 161 13.16 -1.71 -0.66
CA LEU A 161 11.94 -2.34 -0.21
C LEU A 161 10.98 -2.45 -1.38
N THR A 162 10.47 -3.64 -1.64
CA THR A 162 9.33 -3.87 -2.51
C THR A 162 8.14 -4.28 -1.65
N VAL A 163 7.03 -3.56 -1.78
CA VAL A 163 5.72 -4.01 -1.27
C VAL A 163 4.95 -4.59 -2.44
N TYR A 164 4.58 -5.87 -2.37
CA TYR A 164 3.94 -6.59 -3.46
C TYR A 164 2.73 -7.41 -2.98
N ASN A 165 1.92 -7.90 -3.91
CA ASN A 165 0.83 -8.81 -3.61
C ASN A 165 1.35 -10.23 -3.38
N ALA A 166 1.20 -10.73 -2.15
CA ALA A 166 1.72 -12.03 -1.71
C ALA A 166 0.61 -13.05 -1.41
N LEU A 167 -0.51 -13.05 -2.13
CA LEU A 167 -1.66 -13.85 -1.71
C LEU A 167 -3.03 -13.34 -2.15
N ASP A 168 -3.22 -12.01 -2.14
CA ASP A 168 -4.34 -11.31 -1.49
C ASP A 168 -3.97 -10.54 -0.21
N GLU A 169 -2.71 -10.60 0.20
CA GLU A 169 -2.14 -9.83 1.31
C GLU A 169 -0.87 -9.08 0.86
N ASN A 170 -0.33 -8.20 1.70
CA ASN A 170 0.95 -7.56 1.42
C ASN A 170 2.12 -8.54 1.65
N GLY A 171 3.13 -8.48 0.78
CA GLY A 171 4.45 -9.05 1.00
C GLY A 171 5.52 -7.98 0.96
N LEU A 172 6.65 -8.25 1.62
CA LEU A 172 7.85 -7.41 1.60
C LEU A 172 9.01 -8.20 0.99
N GLU A 173 9.78 -7.55 0.12
CA GLU A 173 11.03 -8.08 -0.44
C GLU A 173 12.12 -7.00 -0.35
N PHE A 174 13.31 -7.40 0.04
CA PHE A 174 14.45 -6.51 0.31
C PHE A 174 15.60 -6.73 -0.67
N ASP A 175 15.55 -7.78 -1.48
CA ASP A 175 16.51 -8.02 -2.56
C ASP A 175 16.09 -7.34 -3.87
N PRO A 176 17.06 -6.96 -4.73
CA PRO A 176 16.79 -6.44 -6.08
C PRO A 176 15.73 -7.23 -6.84
N PRO A 177 14.77 -6.56 -7.50
CA PRO A 177 13.69 -7.26 -8.19
C PRO A 177 14.26 -8.32 -9.13
N SER A 178 13.78 -9.56 -8.97
CA SER A 178 14.17 -10.68 -9.82
C SER A 178 13.78 -10.46 -11.29
N GLN A 179 14.24 -11.33 -12.19
CA GLN A 179 13.89 -11.26 -13.62
C GLN A 179 12.39 -11.51 -13.90
N GLU A 180 11.64 -11.95 -12.90
CA GLU A 180 10.19 -12.16 -12.96
C GLU A 180 9.41 -10.85 -12.76
N TRP A 181 10.09 -9.77 -12.38
CA TRP A 181 9.53 -8.43 -12.33
C TRP A 181 9.96 -7.62 -13.55
N ARG A 182 8.99 -7.01 -14.22
CA ARG A 182 9.26 -5.91 -15.14
C ARG A 182 9.22 -4.60 -14.36
N GLN A 183 10.35 -3.90 -14.36
CA GLN A 183 10.51 -2.58 -13.75
C GLN A 183 9.95 -1.48 -14.64
N HIS A 184 9.26 -0.51 -14.04
CA HIS A 184 8.68 0.64 -14.70
C HIS A 184 9.01 1.90 -13.90
N ALA A 185 9.98 2.67 -14.39
CA ALA A 185 10.32 3.95 -13.82
C ALA A 185 9.11 4.90 -13.81
N LEU A 186 9.03 5.72 -12.77
CA LEU A 186 8.03 6.76 -12.62
C LEU A 186 8.63 8.09 -13.09
N ASP A 187 7.94 8.77 -14.01
CA ASP A 187 8.33 10.10 -14.45
C ASP A 187 7.82 11.15 -13.44
N GLY A 188 8.69 12.09 -13.05
CA GLY A 188 8.38 13.22 -12.14
C GLY A 188 7.69 14.41 -12.80
#